data_AF-A0A1E4EZ18-F1
#
_entry.id   AF-A0A1E4EZ18-F1
#
_cell.length_a   1.000
_cell.length_b   1.000
_cell.length_c   1.000
_cell.angle_alpha   90.00
_cell.angle_beta   90.00
_cell.angle_gamma   90.00
#
_symmetry.space_group_name_H-M   'P 1'
#
loop_
_entity.id
_entity.type
_entity.pdbx_description
1 polymer ?
#
loop_
_entity_poly.entity_id
_entity_poly.type
_entity_poly.pdbx_seq_one_letter_code
_entity_poly.pdbx_strand_id
1 'polypeptide(L)'
;MLSYSEFIAKTRLLRKPFHEFTSGDVPYNGTAMEVWAGSEELFHIVVDEQTGEKQILFFQTDQHWRMPLADLHAALQDAEEWVRMIPPPDELDLETSP
;
A
#
# COMPACT_ATOMS: atom_id res chain seq x y z
N MET A 1 17.71 -28.59 -6.83
CA MET A 1 16.47 -27.84 -6.51
C MET A 1 16.33 -27.80 -5.01
N LEU A 2 16.14 -26.63 -4.42
CA LEU A 2 15.67 -26.56 -3.03
C LEU A 2 14.24 -27.10 -2.99
N SER A 3 13.91 -27.87 -1.95
CA SER A 3 12.51 -28.25 -1.72
C SER A 3 11.67 -27.00 -1.43
N TYR A 4 10.36 -27.06 -1.71
CA TYR A 4 9.47 -25.93 -1.44
C TYR A 4 9.42 -25.56 0.05
N SER A 5 9.54 -26.55 0.95
CA SER A 5 9.63 -26.32 2.39
C SER A 5 10.92 -25.59 2.78
N GLU A 6 12.07 -25.93 2.19
CA GLU A 6 13.32 -25.20 2.42
C GLU A 6 13.28 -23.79 1.83
N PHE A 7 12.63 -23.62 0.68
CA PHE A 7 12.40 -22.31 0.09
C PHE A 7 11.58 -21.42 1.03
N ILE A 8 10.42 -21.92 1.50
CA ILE A 8 9.62 -21.26 2.52
C ILE A 8 10.46 -20.98 3.76
N ALA A 9 11.24 -21.92 4.29
CA ALA A 9 12.03 -21.68 5.50
C ALA A 9 13.06 -20.53 5.34
N LYS A 10 13.59 -20.33 4.12
CA LYS A 10 14.65 -19.35 3.83
C LYS A 10 14.14 -17.98 3.38
N THR A 11 12.92 -17.90 2.84
CA THR A 11 12.33 -16.63 2.38
C THR A 11 12.13 -15.67 3.55
N ARG A 12 12.34 -14.37 3.36
CA ARG A 12 12.20 -13.40 4.46
C ARG A 12 10.74 -13.21 4.85
N LEU A 13 10.49 -13.06 6.15
CA LEU A 13 9.16 -12.75 6.68
C LEU A 13 9.12 -11.25 7.02
N LEU A 14 8.33 -10.50 6.29
CA LEU A 14 8.04 -9.11 6.60
C LEU A 14 7.06 -9.07 7.78
N ARG A 15 7.43 -8.34 8.83
CA ARG A 15 6.55 -8.05 9.98
C ARG A 15 6.54 -6.56 10.20
N LYS A 16 5.37 -5.98 10.44
CA LYS A 16 5.18 -4.53 10.66
C LYS A 16 5.81 -3.69 9.53
N PRO A 17 5.28 -3.78 8.30
CA PRO A 17 5.71 -2.91 7.22
C PRO A 17 5.68 -1.44 7.64
N PHE A 18 6.64 -0.66 7.13
CA PHE A 18 6.57 0.79 7.19
C PHE A 18 5.63 1.26 6.08
N HIS A 19 4.76 2.21 6.43
CA HIS A 19 3.78 2.79 5.52
C HIS A 19 4.08 4.27 5.33
N GLU A 20 4.20 4.67 4.08
CA GLU A 20 4.21 6.07 3.68
C GLU A 20 3.04 6.27 2.71
N PHE A 21 2.30 7.36 2.89
CA PHE A 21 1.16 7.66 2.03
C PHE A 21 1.61 8.63 0.95
N THR A 22 1.27 8.31 -0.29
CA THR A 22 1.57 9.16 -1.45
C THR A 22 0.33 9.32 -2.30
N SER A 23 0.04 10.54 -2.73
CA SER A 23 -0.95 10.82 -3.77
C SER A 23 -0.35 10.74 -5.18
N GLY A 24 0.95 10.40 -5.29
CA GLY A 24 1.67 10.19 -6.54
C GLY A 24 1.95 11.46 -7.36
N ASP A 25 3.16 11.54 -7.93
CA ASP A 25 3.55 12.49 -8.99
C ASP A 25 2.93 12.16 -10.37
N VAL A 26 2.02 11.17 -10.42
CA VAL A 26 1.42 10.61 -11.64
C VAL A 26 -0.08 10.87 -11.58
N PRO A 27 -0.75 11.29 -12.68
CA PRO A 27 -2.17 11.59 -12.67
C PRO A 27 -3.00 10.30 -12.53
N TYR A 28 -3.12 9.81 -11.30
CA TYR A 28 -4.02 8.73 -10.90
C TYR A 28 -5.00 9.29 -9.87
N ASN A 29 -6.30 9.17 -10.14
CA ASN A 29 -7.35 9.58 -9.21
C ASN A 29 -7.54 8.50 -8.14
N GLY A 30 -6.56 8.38 -7.27
CA GLY A 30 -6.63 7.47 -6.15
C GLY A 30 -5.47 7.62 -5.19
N THR A 31 -5.60 6.91 -4.10
CA THR A 31 -4.68 6.92 -2.98
C THR A 31 -3.77 5.71 -3.05
N ALA A 32 -2.47 5.88 -2.81
CA ALA A 32 -1.54 4.78 -2.64
C ALA A 32 -0.89 4.81 -1.26
N MET A 33 -0.91 3.66 -0.59
CA MET A 33 -0.10 3.42 0.60
C MET A 33 1.08 2.53 0.21
N GLU A 34 2.28 3.03 0.42
CA GLU A 34 3.52 2.34 0.09
C GLU A 34 3.88 1.33 1.18
N VAL A 35 4.27 0.12 0.79
CA VAL A 35 4.67 -0.93 1.72
C VAL A 35 6.14 -1.26 1.54
N TRP A 36 6.93 -0.96 2.57
CA TRP A 36 8.38 -1.06 2.53
C TRP A 36 8.95 -2.17 3.43
N ALA A 37 10.07 -2.75 3.01
CA ALA A 37 10.93 -3.62 3.79
C ALA A 37 12.34 -3.02 3.92
N GLY A 38 12.52 -2.12 4.88
CA GLY A 38 13.76 -1.36 5.00
C GLY A 38 13.81 -0.26 3.94
N SER A 39 14.73 -0.38 2.97
CA SER A 39 14.86 0.55 1.83
C SER A 39 14.30 -0.02 0.52
N GLU A 40 13.72 -1.22 0.58
CA GLU A 40 13.15 -1.90 -0.57
C GLU A 40 11.63 -1.71 -0.56
N GLU A 41 11.13 -1.06 -1.61
CA GLU A 41 9.71 -0.88 -1.88
C GLU A 41 9.14 -2.18 -2.46
N LEU A 42 8.13 -2.76 -1.81
CA LEU A 42 7.63 -4.08 -2.21
C LEU A 42 6.38 -3.99 -3.07
N PHE A 43 5.40 -3.22 -2.61
CA PHE A 43 4.14 -3.01 -3.31
C PHE A 43 3.42 -1.78 -2.77
N HIS A 44 2.45 -1.30 -3.53
CA HIS A 44 1.48 -0.32 -3.04
C HIS A 44 0.13 -0.99 -2.81
N ILE A 45 -0.57 -0.52 -1.79
CA ILE A 45 -2.01 -0.70 -1.67
C ILE A 45 -2.66 0.51 -2.30
N VAL A 46 -3.37 0.29 -3.40
CA VAL A 46 -4.02 1.33 -4.18
C VAL A 46 -5.52 1.26 -3.91
N VAL A 47 -6.13 2.40 -3.61
CA VAL A 47 -7.58 2.51 -3.48
C VAL A 47 -8.09 3.43 -4.59
N ASP A 48 -8.89 2.86 -5.48
CA ASP A 48 -9.58 3.61 -6.52
C ASP A 48 -10.74 4.39 -5.87
N GLU A 49 -10.67 5.71 -5.90
CA GLU A 49 -11.63 6.57 -5.20
C GLU A 49 -13.02 6.57 -5.86
N GLN A 50 -13.13 6.21 -7.14
CA GLN A 50 -14.41 6.20 -7.87
C GLN A 50 -15.21 4.92 -7.57
N THR A 51 -14.52 3.79 -7.49
CA THR A 51 -15.11 2.46 -7.34
C THR A 51 -15.02 1.91 -5.92
N GLY A 52 -14.10 2.43 -5.12
CA GLY A 52 -13.71 1.87 -3.83
C GLY A 52 -12.94 0.55 -3.93
N GLU A 53 -12.51 0.16 -5.13
CA GLU A 53 -11.74 -1.07 -5.34
C GLU A 53 -10.36 -0.95 -4.70
N LYS A 54 -9.95 -2.01 -4.00
CA LYS A 54 -8.64 -2.12 -3.36
C LYS A 54 -7.78 -3.04 -4.19
N GLN A 55 -6.63 -2.53 -4.59
CA GLN A 55 -5.72 -3.21 -5.50
C GLN A 55 -4.34 -3.27 -4.84
N ILE A 56 -3.55 -4.28 -5.22
CA ILE A 56 -2.14 -4.36 -4.85
C ILE A 56 -1.32 -4.19 -6.12
N LEU A 57 -0.50 -3.15 -6.16
CA LEU A 57 0.48 -2.91 -7.22
C LEU A 57 1.81 -3.50 -6.78
N PHE A 58 2.21 -4.62 -7.37
CA PHE A 58 3.47 -5.29 -7.05
C PHE A 58 4.64 -4.68 -7.82
N PHE A 59 5.77 -4.48 -7.16
CA PHE A 59 7.03 -4.12 -7.81
C PHE A 59 7.92 -5.34 -8.02
N GLN A 60 8.78 -5.25 -9.04
CA GLN A 60 9.82 -6.25 -9.24
C GLN A 60 10.88 -6.08 -8.16
N THR A 61 11.16 -7.16 -7.43
CA THR A 61 12.16 -7.22 -6.36
C THR A 61 13.16 -8.35 -6.66
N ASP A 62 14.40 -8.19 -6.21
CA ASP A 62 15.43 -9.22 -6.34
C ASP A 62 15.29 -10.32 -5.27
N GLN A 63 14.42 -10.09 -4.28
CA GLN A 63 14.22 -10.96 -3.13
C GLN A 63 12.79 -11.48 -3.04
N HIS A 64 12.64 -12.68 -2.50
CA HIS A 64 11.32 -13.20 -2.15
C HIS A 64 10.95 -12.75 -0.74
N TRP A 65 9.70 -12.33 -0.60
CA TRP A 65 9.12 -11.92 0.67
C TRP A 65 7.85 -12.73 0.97
N ARG A 66 7.61 -12.96 2.26
CA ARG A 66 6.34 -13.46 2.77
C ARG A 66 5.84 -12.48 3.82
N MET A 67 4.53 -12.37 3.91
CA MET A 67 3.85 -11.53 4.88
C MET A 67 2.76 -12.35 5.59
N PRO A 68 2.60 -12.21 6.91
CA PRO A 68 1.43 -12.74 7.59
C PRO A 68 0.15 -12.10 7.05
N LEU A 69 -0.89 -12.89 6.81
CA LEU A 69 -2.18 -12.37 6.33
C LEU A 69 -2.79 -11.32 7.27
N ALA A 70 -2.53 -11.44 8.58
CA ALA A 70 -2.97 -10.46 9.57
C ALA A 70 -2.30 -9.08 9.36
N ASP A 71 -1.02 -9.06 9.00
CA ASP A 71 -0.28 -7.81 8.74
C ASP A 71 -0.76 -7.18 7.42
N LEU A 72 -1.02 -8.01 6.38
CA LEU A 72 -1.64 -7.53 5.13
C LEU A 72 -3.03 -6.94 5.38
N HIS A 73 -3.83 -7.62 6.20
CA HIS A 73 -5.17 -7.15 6.53
C HIS A 73 -5.15 -5.82 7.29
N ALA A 74 -4.23 -5.66 8.26
CA ALA A 74 -4.05 -4.39 8.96
C ALA A 74 -3.64 -3.26 7.99
N ALA A 75 -2.70 -3.52 7.08
CA ALA A 75 -2.30 -2.55 6.05
C ALA A 75 -3.48 -2.14 5.14
N LEU A 76 -4.33 -3.09 4.74
CA LEU A 76 -5.54 -2.79 3.95
C LEU A 76 -6.53 -1.92 4.74
N GLN A 77 -6.71 -2.19 6.05
CA GLN A 77 -7.56 -1.38 6.92
C GLN A 77 -7.02 0.04 7.09
N ASP A 78 -5.72 0.21 7.32
CA ASP A 78 -5.07 1.52 7.45
C ASP A 78 -5.24 2.35 6.16
N ALA A 79 -5.08 1.72 4.99
CA ALA A 79 -5.29 2.38 3.69
C ALA A 79 -6.74 2.87 3.53
N GLU A 80 -7.73 2.09 3.98
CA GLU A 80 -9.15 2.49 3.94
C GLU A 80 -9.47 3.67 4.85
N GLU A 81 -8.92 3.67 6.06
CA GLU A 81 -9.13 4.75 7.02
C GLU A 81 -8.54 6.06 6.48
N TRP A 82 -7.37 5.99 5.83
CA TRP A 82 -6.73 7.17 5.27
C TRP A 82 -7.53 7.79 4.12
N VAL A 83 -8.04 6.98 3.17
CA VAL A 83 -8.90 7.48 2.08
C VAL A 83 -10.11 8.24 2.60
N ARG A 84 -10.72 7.78 3.71
CA ARG A 84 -11.88 8.46 4.31
C ARG A 84 -11.53 9.81 4.95
N MET A 85 -10.26 10.04 5.26
CA MET A 85 -9.79 11.30 5.85
C MET A 85 -9.37 12.33 4.80
N ILE A 86 -9.21 11.93 3.52
CA ILE A 86 -8.93 12.87 2.44
C ILE A 86 -10.25 13.55 2.06
N PRO A 87 -10.38 14.87 2.23
CA PRO A 87 -11.58 15.58 1.80
C PRO A 87 -11.71 15.44 0.28
N PRO A 88 -12.94 15.25 -0.24
CA PRO A 88 -13.16 15.18 -1.67
C PRO A 88 -12.57 16.43 -2.34
N PRO A 89 -12.04 16.32 -3.58
CA PRO A 89 -11.41 17.44 -4.29
C PRO A 89 -12.30 18.70 -4.35
N ASP A 90 -13.62 18.51 -4.33
CA ASP A 90 -14.64 19.57 -4.40
C ASP A 90 -14.80 20.40 -3.11
N GLU A 91 -14.19 20.02 -1.99
CA GLU A 91 -14.27 20.75 -0.72
C GLU A 91 -13.10 21.72 -0.47
N LEU A 92 -12.09 21.76 -1.36
CA LEU A 92 -10.93 22.65 -1.23
C LEU A 92 -11.11 24.06 -1.83
N ASP A 93 -12.25 24.35 -2.45
CA ASP A 93 -12.48 25.59 -3.22
C ASP A 93 -13.48 26.59 -2.61
N LEU A 94 -13.87 26.45 -1.33
CA LEU A 94 -14.87 27.37 -0.72
C LEU A 94 -14.37 28.22 0.46
N GLU A 95 -13.09 28.12 0.85
CA GLU A 95 -12.51 29.01 1.87
C GLU A 95 -11.34 29.85 1.36
N THR A 96 -11.60 30.63 0.32
CA THR A 96 -11.10 32.01 0.30
C THR A 96 -12.27 32.97 0.05
N SER A 97 -13.07 33.16 1.10
CA SER A 97 -13.85 34.39 1.34
C SER A 97 -12.91 35.62 1.43
N PRO A 98 -13.36 36.89 1.48
CA PRO A 98 -14.66 37.51 1.16
C PRO A 98 -14.59 38.60 0.06
#